data_AF-A0A090IFB9-F1
#
_entry.id   AF-A0A090IFB9-F1
#
_cell.length_a   1.000
_cell.length_b   1.000
_cell.length_c   1.000
_cell.angle_alpha   90.00
_cell.angle_beta   90.00
_cell.angle_gamma   90.00
#
_symmetry.space_group_name_H-M   'P 1'
#
loop_
_entity.id
_entity.type
_entity.pdbx_description
1 polymer ?
#
loop_
_entity_poly.entity_id
_entity_poly.type
_entity_poly.pdbx_seq_one_letter_code
_entity_poly.pdbx_strand_id
1 'polypeptide(L)'
;MKKTPLMFFMTSILLAGCGSGDSSPGGNASNSGAKDSDSSTPPTPAVFSDTIIPAGFNWEMRNSKLINFKHVSTISQGNGAPLSISGKHYIEIYSIDANNKPSATPFLKAMTNRRGEAKLLLTLLNSWKGITVKTQLDDSVCINTLYKEQITATQALGCDVVLDSDLL
;
A
#
# COMPACT_ATOMS: atom_id res chain seq x y z
N MET A 1 -7.67 -2.11 -44.36
CA MET A 1 -6.43 -1.35 -44.64
C MET A 1 -6.32 -0.28 -43.57
N LYS A 2 -5.26 -0.06 -42.77
CA LYS A 2 -3.91 -0.60 -42.61
C LYS A 2 -3.72 -0.83 -41.09
N LYS A 3 -3.08 -1.95 -40.73
CA LYS A 3 -2.58 -2.23 -39.39
C LYS A 3 -1.16 -1.67 -39.30
N THR A 4 -0.85 -0.94 -38.24
CA THR A 4 0.53 -0.53 -37.92
C THR A 4 0.85 -0.99 -36.50
N PRO A 5 1.74 -1.97 -36.32
CA PRO A 5 2.19 -2.40 -35.00
C PRO A 5 3.27 -1.44 -34.49
N LEU A 6 3.07 -0.89 -33.29
CA LEU A 6 4.09 -0.12 -32.60
C LEU A 6 4.99 -1.10 -31.82
N MET A 7 6.27 -1.12 -32.19
CA MET A 7 7.31 -1.97 -31.64
C MET A 7 7.54 -1.73 -30.14
N PHE A 8 7.60 -2.83 -29.38
CA PHE A 8 8.23 -2.90 -28.07
C PHE A 8 9.75 -2.85 -28.24
N PHE A 9 10.42 -1.86 -27.64
CA PHE A 9 11.87 -1.91 -27.40
C PHE A 9 12.12 -2.48 -26.01
N MET A 10 12.45 -3.78 -25.96
CA MET A 10 13.07 -4.41 -24.79
C MET A 10 14.58 -4.12 -24.84
N THR A 11 15.08 -3.34 -23.87
CA THR A 11 16.51 -3.28 -23.59
C THR A 11 16.82 -4.15 -22.38
N SER A 12 17.22 -5.39 -22.66
CA SER A 12 17.79 -6.32 -21.69
C SER A 12 19.21 -5.87 -21.33
N ILE A 13 19.44 -5.54 -20.06
CA ILE A 13 20.80 -5.40 -19.51
C ILE A 13 21.24 -6.80 -19.08
N LEU A 14 22.15 -7.38 -19.87
CA LEU A 14 22.88 -8.59 -19.53
C LEU A 14 23.92 -8.24 -18.46
N LEU A 15 23.68 -8.65 -17.21
CA LEU A 15 24.76 -8.83 -16.24
C LEU A 15 25.35 -10.23 -16.44
N ALA A 16 26.55 -10.28 -17.03
CA ALA A 16 27.40 -11.45 -17.08
C ALA A 16 28.59 -11.28 -16.12
N GLY A 17 28.99 -12.38 -15.47
CA GLY A 17 30.23 -12.53 -14.68
C GLY A 17 29.95 -12.58 -13.17
N CYS A 18 30.43 -13.53 -12.38
CA CYS A 18 31.48 -14.53 -12.57
C CYS A 18 31.23 -15.67 -11.57
N GLY A 19 31.35 -16.91 -12.00
CA GLY A 19 31.12 -18.08 -11.16
C GLY A 19 31.39 -19.37 -11.91
N SER A 20 32.62 -19.48 -12.43
CA SER A 20 33.24 -20.73 -12.88
C SER A 20 32.96 -21.86 -11.87
N GLY A 21 32.46 -23.01 -12.31
CA GLY A 21 33.30 -24.22 -12.52
C GLY A 21 33.83 -24.73 -11.16
N ASP A 22 33.45 -25.90 -10.65
CA ASP A 22 33.55 -27.18 -11.34
C ASP A 22 32.62 -28.25 -10.78
N SER A 23 32.38 -29.21 -11.67
CA SER A 23 31.63 -30.44 -11.47
C SER A 23 32.49 -31.50 -10.74
N SER A 24 31.84 -32.36 -9.95
CA SER A 24 32.39 -33.58 -9.33
C SER A 24 33.25 -34.44 -10.29
N PRO A 25 34.22 -35.24 -9.79
CA PRO A 25 33.92 -36.62 -9.38
C PRO A 25 34.75 -37.16 -8.21
N GLY A 26 34.30 -38.28 -7.64
CA GLY A 26 34.92 -38.95 -6.49
C GLY A 26 36.31 -39.53 -6.74
N GLY A 27 36.98 -39.88 -5.64
CA GLY A 27 38.26 -40.61 -5.66
C GLY A 27 38.71 -40.91 -4.24
N ASN A 28 38.70 -42.21 -3.88
CA ASN A 28 39.28 -42.75 -2.67
C ASN A 28 40.82 -42.73 -2.81
N ALA A 29 41.54 -42.07 -1.90
CA ALA A 29 42.99 -42.22 -1.79
C ALA A 29 43.45 -41.88 -0.37
N SER A 30 43.83 -42.93 0.36
CA SER A 30 44.72 -42.82 1.53
C SER A 30 46.02 -42.14 1.11
N ASN A 31 46.40 -41.06 1.78
CA ASN A 31 47.78 -40.88 2.21
C ASN A 31 47.95 -39.74 3.22
N SER A 32 48.69 -40.09 4.26
CA SER A 32 49.31 -39.26 5.28
C SER A 32 50.12 -38.10 4.71
N GLY A 33 49.96 -36.91 5.29
CA GLY A 33 50.89 -35.80 5.09
C GLY A 33 50.37 -34.50 5.66
N ALA A 34 50.86 -34.14 6.85
CA ALA A 34 50.56 -32.88 7.51
C ALA A 34 50.94 -31.67 6.64
N LYS A 35 50.03 -30.68 6.58
CA LYS A 35 50.38 -29.27 6.44
C LYS A 35 49.24 -28.45 7.04
N ASP A 36 49.48 -28.01 8.25
CA ASP A 36 48.73 -26.97 8.94
C ASP A 36 48.79 -25.70 8.09
N SER A 37 47.65 -25.34 7.52
CA SER A 37 47.36 -23.97 7.14
C SER A 37 46.02 -23.65 7.75
N ASP A 38 46.07 -23.05 8.94
CA ASP A 38 44.94 -22.44 9.63
C ASP A 38 44.34 -21.33 8.76
N SER A 39 43.53 -21.73 7.79
CA SER A 39 42.48 -20.90 7.26
C SER A 39 41.33 -21.00 8.25
N SER A 40 41.38 -20.20 9.32
CA SER A 40 40.26 -20.04 10.24
C SER A 40 39.14 -19.27 9.53
N THR A 41 38.49 -19.89 8.55
CA THR A 41 37.20 -19.43 8.07
C THR A 41 36.25 -19.60 9.26
N PRO A 42 35.69 -18.50 9.82
CA PRO A 42 34.80 -18.64 10.95
C PRO A 42 33.65 -19.56 10.54
N PRO A 43 33.33 -20.59 11.35
CA PRO A 43 32.27 -21.53 11.00
C PRO A 43 30.97 -20.76 10.80
N THR A 44 30.34 -20.94 9.65
CA THR A 44 29.01 -20.36 9.38
C THR A 44 28.07 -20.84 10.48
N PRO A 45 27.42 -19.94 11.25
CA PRO A 45 26.55 -20.34 12.34
C PRO A 45 25.43 -21.23 11.80
N ALA A 46 25.36 -22.47 12.29
CA ALA A 46 24.30 -23.42 11.92
C ALA A 46 22.96 -23.11 12.61
N VAL A 47 23.00 -22.24 13.63
CA VAL A 47 21.85 -21.88 14.47
C VAL A 47 21.95 -20.40 14.80
N PHE A 48 20.90 -19.65 14.48
CA PHE A 48 20.73 -18.29 14.97
C PHE A 48 20.03 -18.37 16.33
N SER A 49 20.73 -18.02 17.40
CA SER A 49 20.25 -18.21 18.77
C SER A 49 19.03 -17.37 19.09
N ASP A 50 18.94 -16.15 18.55
CA ASP A 50 17.85 -15.23 18.84
C ASP A 50 17.55 -14.36 17.62
N THR A 51 16.30 -14.39 17.15
CA THR A 51 15.80 -13.35 16.25
C THR A 51 15.36 -12.17 17.11
N ILE A 52 16.13 -11.09 17.11
CA ILE A 52 15.76 -9.86 17.82
C ILE A 52 14.64 -9.19 17.03
N ILE A 53 13.41 -9.29 17.55
CA ILE A 53 12.25 -8.56 17.02
C ILE A 53 12.20 -7.22 17.73
N PRO A 54 12.35 -6.09 17.02
CA PRO A 54 12.24 -4.77 17.64
C PRO A 54 10.89 -4.60 18.32
N ALA A 55 10.87 -3.93 19.48
CA ALA A 55 9.63 -3.56 20.14
C ALA A 55 8.77 -2.72 19.18
N GLY A 56 7.53 -3.13 18.97
CA GLY A 56 6.59 -2.46 18.04
C GLY A 56 6.64 -2.94 16.59
N PHE A 57 7.43 -3.99 16.27
CA PHE A 57 7.38 -4.60 14.94
C PHE A 57 6.05 -5.33 14.72
N ASN A 58 5.32 -4.96 13.65
CA ASN A 58 4.03 -5.55 13.31
C ASN A 58 4.17 -6.58 12.17
N TRP A 59 3.96 -7.85 12.51
CA TRP A 59 3.98 -9.01 11.59
C TRP A 59 2.73 -9.17 10.73
N GLU A 60 1.72 -8.31 10.92
CA GLU A 60 0.46 -8.43 10.20
C GLU A 60 0.64 -8.28 8.69
N MET A 61 0.00 -9.20 7.98
CA MET A 61 -0.11 -9.12 6.54
C MET A 61 -0.86 -7.84 6.14
N ARG A 62 -0.33 -7.19 5.11
CA ARG A 62 -0.82 -5.92 4.56
C ARG A 62 -1.40 -6.16 3.18
N ASN A 63 -2.52 -5.51 2.89
CA ASN A 63 -3.06 -5.43 1.54
C ASN A 63 -3.07 -3.96 1.10
N SER A 64 -2.50 -3.67 -0.08
CA SER A 64 -2.47 -2.32 -0.62
C SER A 64 -3.42 -2.18 -1.80
N LYS A 65 -4.26 -1.16 -1.78
CA LYS A 65 -5.23 -0.88 -2.85
C LYS A 65 -5.20 0.59 -3.21
N LEU A 66 -5.17 0.88 -4.52
CA LEU A 66 -5.36 2.24 -5.02
C LEU A 66 -6.85 2.58 -4.97
N ILE A 67 -7.20 3.67 -4.28
CA ILE A 67 -8.58 4.12 -4.08
C ILE A 67 -8.67 5.58 -4.49
N ASN A 68 -9.74 5.92 -5.20
CA ASN A 68 -10.14 7.29 -5.47
C ASN A 68 -11.29 7.68 -4.56
N PHE A 69 -11.03 8.50 -3.55
CA PHE A 69 -12.08 9.11 -2.74
C PHE A 69 -12.68 10.30 -3.47
N LYS A 70 -14.00 10.35 -3.59
CA LYS A 70 -14.72 11.42 -4.26
C LYS A 70 -15.78 12.00 -3.33
N HIS A 71 -15.66 13.28 -2.97
CA HIS A 71 -16.64 13.94 -2.12
C HIS A 71 -17.92 14.25 -2.91
N VAL A 72 -19.05 13.92 -2.31
CA VAL A 72 -20.38 14.17 -2.89
C VAL A 72 -21.31 14.72 -1.83
N SER A 73 -22.22 15.60 -2.26
CA SER A 73 -23.29 16.09 -1.42
C SER A 73 -24.38 15.03 -1.30
N THR A 74 -24.81 14.75 -0.07
CA THR A 74 -25.97 13.89 0.21
C THR A 74 -27.30 14.65 0.02
N ILE A 75 -27.26 15.98 0.08
CA ILE A 75 -28.44 16.87 0.01
C ILE A 75 -28.70 17.33 -1.43
N SER A 76 -27.67 17.86 -2.09
CA SER A 76 -27.77 18.40 -3.44
C SER A 76 -27.59 17.30 -4.47
N GLN A 77 -28.58 17.18 -5.36
CA GLN A 77 -28.60 16.17 -6.43
C GLN A 77 -28.79 16.84 -7.79
N GLY A 78 -28.15 16.27 -8.81
CA GLY A 78 -28.33 16.64 -10.22
C GLY A 78 -28.62 15.37 -11.02
N ASN A 79 -29.70 15.38 -11.82
CA ASN A 79 -30.14 14.21 -12.59
C ASN A 79 -30.33 12.93 -11.74
N GLY A 80 -30.80 13.08 -10.50
CA GLY A 80 -31.02 11.97 -9.57
C GLY A 80 -29.74 11.37 -8.95
N ALA A 81 -28.58 12.01 -9.14
CA ALA A 81 -27.32 11.59 -8.54
C ALA A 81 -26.75 12.66 -7.58
N PRO A 82 -26.07 12.26 -6.49
CA PRO A 82 -25.31 13.17 -5.62
C PRO A 82 -24.36 14.08 -6.40
N LEU A 83 -24.44 15.39 -6.16
CA LEU A 83 -23.53 16.35 -6.79
C LEU A 83 -22.13 16.25 -6.19
N SER A 84 -21.10 16.42 -7.02
CA SER A 84 -19.71 16.35 -6.57
C SER A 84 -19.30 17.63 -5.87
N ILE A 85 -18.66 17.52 -4.71
CA ILE A 85 -18.17 18.67 -3.97
C ILE A 85 -16.76 18.98 -4.45
N SER A 86 -16.62 20.07 -5.22
CA SER A 86 -15.32 20.51 -5.75
C SER A 86 -14.45 21.15 -4.66
N GLY A 87 -13.16 21.34 -4.95
CA GLY A 87 -12.23 22.01 -4.04
C GLY A 87 -11.24 21.09 -3.33
N LYS A 88 -10.21 21.71 -2.76
CA LYS A 88 -9.15 21.03 -2.00
C LYS A 88 -9.56 20.98 -0.52
N HIS A 89 -9.77 19.78 -0.03
CA HIS A 89 -10.25 19.48 1.31
C HIS A 89 -9.23 18.61 2.02
N TYR A 90 -8.98 18.91 3.29
CA TYR A 90 -8.09 18.12 4.12
C TYR A 90 -8.81 16.88 4.65
N ILE A 91 -8.20 15.72 4.47
CA ILE A 91 -8.75 14.43 4.88
C ILE A 91 -7.83 13.69 5.83
N GLU A 92 -8.43 13.09 6.86
CA GLU A 92 -7.78 12.24 7.85
C GLU A 92 -8.41 10.85 7.80
N ILE A 93 -7.58 9.82 7.67
CA ILE A 93 -8.03 8.43 7.56
C ILE A 93 -7.56 7.67 8.79
N TYR A 94 -8.53 7.11 9.51
CA TYR A 94 -8.36 6.33 10.73
C TYR A 94 -8.64 4.86 10.41
N SER A 95 -7.92 3.96 11.06
CA SER A 95 -8.21 2.52 10.97
C SER A 95 -9.32 2.16 11.95
N ILE A 96 -10.13 1.16 11.63
CA ILE A 96 -11.13 0.61 12.54
C ILE A 96 -10.63 -0.76 13.00
N ASP A 97 -10.59 -0.99 14.32
CA ASP A 97 -10.20 -2.28 14.89
C ASP A 97 -11.34 -3.33 14.84
N ALA A 98 -11.06 -4.54 15.32
CA ALA A 98 -12.03 -5.64 15.37
C ALA A 98 -13.29 -5.31 16.20
N ASN A 99 -13.21 -4.35 17.13
CA ASN A 99 -14.29 -3.92 18.02
C ASN A 99 -15.07 -2.70 17.49
N ASN A 100 -14.85 -2.32 16.23
CA ASN A 100 -15.40 -1.11 15.59
C ASN A 100 -14.91 0.21 16.20
N LYS A 101 -13.76 0.22 16.87
CA LYS A 101 -13.19 1.45 17.42
C LYS A 101 -12.20 2.06 16.42
N PRO A 102 -12.39 3.33 16.02
CA PRO A 102 -11.38 4.05 15.25
C PRO A 102 -10.08 4.21 16.05
N SER A 103 -8.94 4.21 15.36
CA SER A 103 -7.64 4.54 15.95
C SER A 103 -7.64 5.96 16.53
N ALA A 104 -6.85 6.18 17.58
CA ALA A 104 -6.73 7.51 18.20
C ALA A 104 -6.07 8.54 17.27
N THR A 105 -5.19 8.07 16.38
CA THR A 105 -4.50 8.91 15.39
C THR A 105 -4.81 8.42 13.98
N PRO A 106 -4.85 9.33 12.98
CA PRO A 106 -5.01 8.92 11.61
C PRO A 106 -3.71 8.27 11.12
N PHE A 107 -3.83 7.16 10.40
CA PHE A 107 -2.67 6.49 9.79
C PHE A 107 -2.29 7.14 8.46
N LEU A 108 -3.20 7.89 7.84
CA LEU A 108 -2.96 8.65 6.62
C LEU A 108 -3.67 10.00 6.67
N LYS A 109 -2.99 11.02 6.16
CA LYS A 109 -3.51 12.37 5.96
C LYS A 109 -3.26 12.77 4.52
N ALA A 110 -4.22 13.44 3.88
CA ALA A 110 -4.08 13.86 2.49
C ALA A 110 -4.93 15.11 2.20
N MET A 111 -4.81 15.63 0.99
CA MET A 111 -5.68 16.68 0.46
C MET A 111 -6.30 16.23 -0.86
N THR A 112 -7.55 16.61 -1.09
CA THR A 112 -8.20 16.43 -2.39
C THR A 112 -7.66 17.41 -3.42
N ASN A 113 -7.87 17.09 -4.70
CA ASN A 113 -7.60 17.97 -5.84
C ASN A 113 -8.77 18.96 -6.06
N ARG A 114 -8.68 19.81 -7.09
CA ARG A 114 -9.74 20.80 -7.42
C ARG A 114 -11.13 20.20 -7.69
N ARG A 115 -11.22 18.92 -8.01
CA ARG A 115 -12.48 18.20 -8.26
C ARG A 115 -13.04 17.51 -7.01
N GLY A 116 -12.46 17.73 -5.83
CA GLY A 116 -12.87 17.04 -4.60
C GLY A 116 -12.41 15.60 -4.50
N GLU A 117 -11.46 15.18 -5.34
CA GLU A 117 -10.99 13.81 -5.42
C GLU A 117 -9.61 13.60 -4.76
N ALA A 118 -9.41 12.48 -4.08
CA ALA A 118 -8.11 12.05 -3.55
C ALA A 118 -7.80 10.61 -3.98
N LYS A 119 -6.79 10.46 -4.85
CA LYS A 119 -6.28 9.15 -5.28
C LYS A 119 -5.12 8.73 -4.40
N LEU A 120 -5.31 7.66 -3.63
CA LEU A 120 -4.40 7.24 -2.57
C LEU A 120 -4.14 5.74 -2.64
N LEU A 121 -2.89 5.34 -2.40
CA LEU A 121 -2.56 3.95 -2.14
C LEU A 121 -2.78 3.68 -0.65
N LEU A 122 -3.86 2.98 -0.32
CA LEU A 122 -4.13 2.59 1.07
C LEU A 122 -3.54 1.21 1.35
N THR A 123 -2.66 1.15 2.34
CA THR A 123 -2.14 -0.10 2.90
C THR A 123 -2.94 -0.44 4.16
N LEU A 124 -3.83 -1.41 4.05
CA LEU A 124 -4.71 -1.86 5.14
C LEU A 124 -4.12 -3.10 5.81
N LEU A 125 -4.05 -3.09 7.14
CA LEU A 125 -3.64 -4.27 7.92
C LEU A 125 -4.78 -5.28 7.98
N ASN A 126 -4.47 -6.58 7.93
CA ASN A 126 -5.48 -7.63 7.95
C ASN A 126 -6.34 -7.65 9.23
N SER A 127 -5.81 -7.18 10.36
CA SER A 127 -6.54 -7.06 11.63
C SER A 127 -7.61 -5.97 11.64
N TRP A 128 -7.51 -4.98 10.77
CA TRP A 128 -8.50 -3.90 10.71
C TRP A 128 -9.84 -4.40 10.21
N LYS A 129 -10.94 -3.84 10.69
CA LYS A 129 -12.27 -4.11 10.12
C LYS A 129 -12.60 -3.17 8.96
N GLY A 130 -12.00 -1.99 8.94
CA GLY A 130 -12.27 -0.96 7.95
C GLY A 130 -11.48 0.32 8.21
N ILE A 131 -11.97 1.42 7.66
CA ILE A 131 -11.44 2.76 7.85
C ILE A 131 -12.56 3.77 8.11
N THR A 132 -12.23 4.84 8.79
CA THR A 132 -13.06 6.05 8.88
C THR A 132 -12.32 7.18 8.19
N VAL A 133 -12.97 7.81 7.21
CA VAL A 133 -12.46 9.00 6.53
C VAL A 133 -13.19 10.21 7.11
N LYS A 134 -12.42 11.10 7.74
CA LYS A 134 -12.88 12.38 8.24
C LYS A 134 -12.41 13.47 7.28
N THR A 135 -13.35 14.28 6.81
CA THR A 135 -13.06 15.42 5.94
C THR A 135 -13.56 16.69 6.59
N GLN A 136 -12.73 17.73 6.57
CA GLN A 136 -13.16 19.08 6.91
C GLN A 136 -13.45 19.85 5.61
N LEU A 137 -14.69 20.34 5.49
CA LEU A 137 -15.22 21.10 4.37
C LEU A 137 -15.74 22.42 4.93
N ASP A 138 -14.95 23.48 4.82
CA ASP A 138 -15.24 24.78 5.42
C ASP A 138 -15.67 24.64 6.90
N ASP A 139 -16.95 24.91 7.19
CA ASP A 139 -17.53 24.83 8.55
C ASP A 139 -18.13 23.45 8.90
N SER A 140 -18.08 22.49 7.98
CA SER A 140 -18.67 21.15 8.13
C SER A 140 -17.60 20.07 8.30
N VAL A 141 -17.91 19.07 9.13
CA VAL A 141 -17.08 17.88 9.30
C VAL A 141 -17.88 16.66 8.85
N CYS A 142 -17.40 16.00 7.79
CA CYS A 142 -18.00 14.76 7.31
C CYS A 142 -17.22 13.57 7.80
N ILE A 143 -17.91 12.53 8.24
CA ILE A 143 -17.32 11.28 8.70
C ILE A 143 -17.95 10.13 7.92
N ASN A 144 -17.12 9.41 7.15
CA ASN A 144 -17.54 8.28 6.34
C ASN A 144 -16.83 7.02 6.84
N THR A 145 -17.60 6.03 7.28
CA THR A 145 -17.08 4.73 7.72
C THR A 145 -17.22 3.71 6.61
N LEU A 146 -16.13 3.02 6.31
CA LEU A 146 -16.02 2.06 5.20
C LEU A 146 -15.43 0.75 5.74
N TYR A 147 -16.21 -0.32 5.69
CA TYR A 147 -15.67 -1.65 6.01
C TYR A 147 -14.88 -2.20 4.82
N LYS A 148 -13.88 -3.04 5.07
CA LYS A 148 -12.95 -3.52 4.04
C LYS A 148 -13.64 -4.10 2.81
N GLU A 149 -14.70 -4.86 3.02
CA GLU A 149 -15.52 -5.50 2.00
C GLU A 149 -16.29 -4.49 1.12
N GLN A 150 -16.52 -3.27 1.61
CA GLN A 150 -17.21 -2.20 0.90
C GLN A 150 -16.26 -1.30 0.11
N ILE A 151 -14.96 -1.35 0.40
CA ILE A 151 -13.98 -0.46 -0.22
C ILE A 151 -13.79 -0.85 -1.69
N THR A 152 -14.31 -0.03 -2.58
CA THR A 152 -14.15 -0.17 -4.04
C THR A 152 -13.01 0.71 -4.57
N ALA A 153 -12.74 0.64 -5.88
CA ALA A 153 -11.69 1.46 -6.50
C ALA A 153 -12.03 2.97 -6.50
N THR A 154 -13.32 3.32 -6.53
CA THR A 154 -13.79 4.71 -6.40
C THR A 154 -14.86 4.77 -5.34
N GLN A 155 -14.57 5.45 -4.25
CA GLN A 155 -15.44 5.52 -3.09
C GLN A 155 -16.03 6.93 -2.99
N ALA A 156 -17.35 7.01 -3.08
CA ALA A 156 -18.07 8.23 -2.75
C ALA A 156 -18.02 8.47 -1.23
N LEU A 157 -17.65 9.69 -0.85
CA LEU A 157 -17.66 10.17 0.53
C LEU A 157 -18.78 11.20 0.65
N GLY A 158 -19.85 10.83 1.37
CA GLY A 158 -21.02 11.67 1.54
C GLY A 158 -20.78 12.79 2.55
N CYS A 159 -21.36 13.94 2.26
CA CYS A 159 -21.33 15.13 3.08
C CYS A 159 -22.65 15.89 2.98
N ASP A 160 -23.18 16.31 4.13
CA ASP A 160 -24.43 17.06 4.24
C ASP A 160 -24.18 18.55 3.95
N VAL A 161 -23.90 18.89 2.68
CA VAL A 161 -23.66 20.26 2.23
C VAL A 161 -24.61 20.65 1.11
N VAL A 162 -25.17 21.85 1.15
CA VAL A 162 -25.96 22.39 0.04
C VAL A 162 -25.01 23.04 -0.96
N LEU A 163 -25.03 22.56 -2.20
CA LEU A 163 -24.33 23.18 -3.32
C LEU A 163 -25.34 24.00 -4.12
N ASP A 164 -25.10 25.31 -4.23
CA ASP A 164 -25.88 26.16 -5.13
C ASP A 164 -25.60 25.75 -6.58
N SER A 165 -26.66 25.44 -7.32
CA SER A 165 -26.59 24.98 -8.72
C SER A 165 -26.01 26.03 -9.67
N ASP A 166 -25.95 27.30 -9.25
CA ASP A 166 -25.55 28.43 -10.08
C ASP A 166 -24.02 28.47 -10.33
N LEU A 167 -23.27 27.56 -9.71
CA LEU A 167 -21.81 27.41 -9.86
C LEU A 167 -21.38 26.10 -10.55
N LEU A 168 -22.33 25.34 -11.12
CA LEU A 168 -22.03 24.13 -11.92
C LEU A 168 -21.90 24.41 -13.42
#